data_AF-A0AAE0UE94-F1
#
_entry.id   AF-A0AAE0UE94-F1
#
_cell.length_a   1.000
_cell.length_b   1.000
_cell.length_c   1.000
_cell.angle_alpha   90.00
_cell.angle_beta   90.00
_cell.angle_gamma   90.00
#
_symmetry.space_group_name_H-M   'P 1'
#
loop_
_entity.id
_entity.type
_entity.pdbx_description
1 polymer ?
#
loop_
_entity_poly.entity_id
_entity_poly.type
_entity_poly.pdbx_seq_one_letter_code
_entity_poly.pdbx_strand_id
1 'polypeptide(L)'
;MRSTVLALGAAALLGAGTVLADDIPTCSLDKKCPESAPCCSQYGQCGVGAYCLGGCDPRMSFSLDSCVPAPVCQDKTYKMDKASMNKIVDIGKYLGDPSTADWVSQGEPVNYNDNTLLTMPKDSVGTVLASTTYMWYGSVKAKIKTSRGAGVVTAFILMSDVKDEIDYEWVGTELKTAQTNYYFQGIPSYVNSGNISVTDTWSNWHEYEIRWTPDEIQWLVDGQVGRTKKKSETWNATANQWDFPQTPSRVQLSIWPGGLASNAKGTIDWAGGPISWDHPDIKNYGYYFATFGEITVKCWNANSAPGTNKGKSYYYNSYRATNDTVVDSNKRTDLASFFGTGTDMDKGKQSNTKGGSASATKSGGSAQTSVPNSIPGAGSAPANQVPGGGAGTVPGGGSGSSGSDDSGSDGGQGTVSGDANACGMNGFAQDCGDGDSGSGKGTTNNGVRTTSTAKGASALAAVVGFVGLMFL
;
A
#
# COMPACT_ATOMS: atom_id res chain seq x y z
N MET A 1 -10.90 -19.91 74.37
CA MET A 1 -12.06 -20.39 73.57
C MET A 1 -12.40 -19.30 72.58
N ARG A 2 -12.04 -19.46 71.29
CA ARG A 2 -12.90 -20.03 70.22
C ARG A 2 -14.22 -19.26 70.12
N SER A 3 -14.32 -18.30 69.19
CA SER A 3 -14.90 -18.43 67.83
C SER A 3 -16.17 -17.54 67.81
N THR A 4 -16.64 -16.84 66.77
CA THR A 4 -16.53 -16.88 65.29
C THR A 4 -17.21 -15.56 64.80
N VAL A 5 -16.65 -14.73 63.89
CA VAL A 5 -16.83 -14.75 62.40
C VAL A 5 -18.22 -14.23 61.99
N LEU A 6 -18.50 -13.33 61.03
CA LEU A 6 -17.86 -12.90 59.77
C LEU A 6 -18.49 -11.55 59.34
N ALA A 7 -17.70 -10.57 58.91
CA ALA A 7 -18.16 -9.43 58.10
C ALA A 7 -17.48 -9.56 56.73
N LEU A 8 -18.26 -9.63 55.66
CA LEU A 8 -17.74 -9.61 54.29
C LEU A 8 -18.62 -8.67 53.47
N GLY A 9 -18.16 -7.42 53.37
CA GLY A 9 -18.61 -6.44 52.38
C GLY A 9 -17.99 -6.76 51.03
N ALA A 10 -18.82 -6.74 50.00
CA ALA A 10 -18.45 -6.92 48.61
C ALA A 10 -17.69 -5.69 48.08
N ALA A 11 -16.51 -5.92 47.52
CA ALA A 11 -15.85 -4.99 46.60
C ALA A 11 -15.29 -5.82 45.43
N ALA A 12 -16.12 -6.05 44.42
CA ALA A 12 -15.69 -6.56 43.14
C ALA A 12 -14.95 -5.43 42.41
N LEU A 13 -13.62 -5.42 42.51
CA LEU A 13 -12.74 -4.64 41.64
C LEU A 13 -12.84 -5.21 40.22
N LEU A 14 -13.79 -4.68 39.44
CA LEU A 14 -13.77 -4.79 37.99
C LEU A 14 -12.56 -3.98 37.51
N GLY A 15 -11.46 -4.68 37.26
CA GLY A 15 -10.32 -4.13 36.55
C GLY A 15 -10.77 -3.74 35.15
N ALA A 16 -10.99 -2.44 34.93
CA ALA A 16 -11.04 -1.85 33.61
C ALA A 16 -9.63 -1.96 33.03
N GLY A 17 -9.36 -3.06 32.32
CA GLY A 17 -8.18 -3.17 31.48
C GLY A 17 -8.28 -2.08 30.42
N THR A 18 -7.50 -1.02 30.57
CA THR A 18 -7.14 -0.15 29.45
C THR A 18 -6.54 -1.05 28.38
N VAL A 19 -7.25 -1.24 27.27
CA VAL A 19 -6.67 -1.82 26.05
C VAL A 19 -5.66 -0.77 25.58
N LEU A 20 -4.43 -0.89 26.06
CA LEU A 20 -3.29 -0.27 25.40
C LEU A 20 -3.30 -0.83 23.98
N ALA A 21 -3.13 0.04 22.98
CA ALA A 21 -2.90 -0.43 21.62
C ALA A 21 -1.67 -1.35 21.67
N ASP A 22 -1.89 -2.67 21.60
CA ASP A 22 -0.79 -3.62 21.48
C ASP A 22 -0.02 -3.25 20.20
N ASP A 23 1.25 -2.94 20.35
CA ASP A 23 2.15 -2.72 19.21
C ASP A 23 2.05 -3.95 18.29
N ILE A 24 1.65 -3.72 17.03
CA ILE A 24 1.55 -4.79 16.03
C ILE A 24 2.89 -5.54 16.02
N PRO A 25 2.93 -6.87 16.28
CA PRO A 25 4.19 -7.58 16.37
C PRO A 25 4.96 -7.43 15.05
N THR A 26 6.28 -7.29 15.15
CA THR A 26 7.15 -7.08 13.99
C THR A 26 8.00 -8.30 13.68
N CYS A 27 8.42 -8.41 12.42
CA CYS A 27 9.25 -9.47 11.91
C CYS A 27 10.45 -8.96 11.11
N SER A 28 11.52 -9.74 11.14
CA SER A 28 12.75 -9.56 10.37
C SER A 28 13.38 -10.94 10.10
N LEU A 29 14.50 -10.98 9.37
CA LEU A 29 15.25 -12.24 9.18
C LEU A 29 15.70 -12.87 10.52
N ASP A 30 15.95 -12.04 11.53
CA ASP A 30 16.39 -12.47 12.87
C ASP A 30 15.23 -12.66 13.86
N LYS A 31 14.02 -12.23 13.50
CA LYS A 31 12.83 -12.26 14.37
C LYS A 31 11.62 -12.72 13.59
N LYS A 32 11.22 -13.98 13.78
CA LYS A 32 10.02 -14.53 13.16
C LYS A 32 8.74 -14.04 13.84
N CYS A 33 7.66 -14.01 13.07
CA CYS A 33 6.33 -13.82 13.62
C CYS A 33 5.91 -14.94 14.59
N PRO A 34 5.09 -14.62 15.62
CA PRO A 34 4.54 -15.62 16.52
C PRO A 34 3.41 -16.41 15.85
N GLU A 35 3.10 -17.60 16.37
CA GLU A 35 2.04 -18.48 15.83
C GLU A 35 0.65 -17.82 15.81
N SER A 36 0.37 -16.92 16.76
CA SER A 36 -0.90 -16.19 16.84
C SER A 36 -1.10 -15.16 15.73
N ALA A 37 -0.01 -14.70 15.11
CA ALA A 37 0.01 -13.72 14.02
C ALA A 37 1.08 -14.13 12.99
N PRO A 38 0.93 -15.28 12.33
CA PRO A 38 2.06 -16.02 11.77
C PRO A 38 2.65 -15.43 10.49
N CYS A 39 1.95 -14.51 9.84
CA CYS A 39 2.32 -13.99 8.52
C CYS A 39 3.08 -12.68 8.62
N CYS A 40 4.30 -12.64 8.09
CA CYS A 40 5.11 -11.43 8.02
C CYS A 40 4.81 -10.68 6.72
N SER A 41 4.11 -9.55 6.80
CA SER A 41 3.82 -8.71 5.64
C SER A 41 5.06 -8.01 5.06
N GLN A 42 4.90 -7.43 3.87
CA GLN A 42 5.94 -6.64 3.17
C GLN A 42 6.54 -5.53 4.04
N TYR A 43 5.76 -5.02 5.00
CA TYR A 43 6.15 -3.93 5.91
C TYR A 43 6.84 -4.40 7.20
N GLY A 44 7.16 -5.69 7.33
CA GLY A 44 7.78 -6.24 8.54
C GLY A 44 6.82 -6.31 9.73
N GLN A 45 5.51 -6.39 9.46
CA GLN A 45 4.46 -6.51 10.47
C GLN A 45 3.82 -7.90 10.41
N CYS A 46 3.54 -8.46 11.57
CA CYS A 46 2.94 -9.78 11.76
C CYS A 46 1.42 -9.69 11.89
N GLY A 47 0.70 -10.63 11.26
CA GLY A 47 -0.75 -10.68 11.33
C GLY A 47 -1.35 -11.94 10.70
N VAL A 48 -2.65 -11.85 10.42
CA VAL A 48 -3.48 -12.86 9.73
C VAL A 48 -4.24 -12.21 8.58
N GLY A 49 -4.88 -12.99 7.69
CA GLY A 49 -5.68 -12.42 6.62
C GLY A 49 -4.83 -11.71 5.58
N ALA A 50 -5.02 -10.39 5.43
CA ALA A 50 -4.31 -9.58 4.44
C ALA A 50 -2.78 -9.64 4.58
N TYR A 51 -2.25 -9.85 5.81
CA TYR A 51 -0.82 -10.04 6.06
C TYR A 51 -0.24 -11.31 5.43
N CYS A 52 -1.10 -12.30 5.20
CA CYS A 52 -0.73 -13.60 4.63
C CYS A 52 -0.84 -13.64 3.10
N LEU A 53 -1.46 -12.62 2.49
CA LEU A 53 -1.56 -12.47 1.04
C LEU A 53 -0.31 -11.76 0.50
N GLY A 54 -0.36 -11.34 -0.76
CA GLY A 54 0.83 -10.92 -1.49
C GLY A 54 1.73 -9.93 -0.74
N GLY A 55 3.03 -10.21 -0.74
CA GLY A 55 4.06 -9.53 0.04
C GLY A 55 4.39 -10.23 1.37
N CYS A 56 3.77 -11.37 1.67
CA CYS A 56 4.07 -12.15 2.86
C CYS A 56 5.42 -12.88 2.72
N ASP A 57 6.41 -12.54 3.54
CA ASP A 57 7.74 -13.17 3.49
C ASP A 57 7.75 -14.46 4.34
N PRO A 58 7.82 -15.66 3.73
CA PRO A 58 7.81 -16.92 4.48
C PRO A 58 9.08 -17.14 5.31
N ARG A 59 10.18 -16.40 5.05
CA ARG A 59 11.42 -16.50 5.82
C ARG A 59 11.30 -15.84 7.18
N MET A 60 10.55 -14.75 7.24
CA MET A 60 10.30 -13.94 8.43
C MET A 60 8.97 -14.30 9.12
N SER A 61 8.16 -15.14 8.47
CA SER A 61 6.92 -15.71 9.03
C SER A 61 7.20 -16.83 10.03
N PHE A 62 6.16 -17.24 10.78
CA PHE A 62 6.25 -18.32 11.77
C PHE A 62 6.75 -19.63 11.15
N SER A 63 6.26 -19.97 9.96
CA SER A 63 6.65 -21.13 9.15
C SER A 63 6.60 -20.82 7.65
N LEU A 64 7.21 -21.68 6.82
CA LEU A 64 7.13 -21.56 5.35
C LEU A 64 5.69 -21.60 4.81
N ASP A 65 4.80 -22.33 5.49
CA ASP A 65 3.39 -22.46 5.10
C ASP A 65 2.49 -21.37 5.69
N SER A 66 3.05 -20.39 6.40
CA SER A 66 2.25 -19.30 7.01
C SER A 66 1.65 -18.38 5.94
N CYS A 67 2.39 -18.11 4.86
CA CYS A 67 1.93 -17.29 3.75
C CYS A 67 1.02 -18.08 2.81
N VAL A 68 0.05 -17.40 2.23
CA VAL A 68 -0.82 -17.98 1.20
C VAL A 68 -0.03 -18.08 -0.11
N PRO A 69 -0.11 -19.20 -0.84
CA PRO A 69 0.57 -19.35 -2.13
C PRO A 69 0.21 -18.22 -3.12
N ALA A 70 1.22 -17.67 -3.80
CA ALA A 70 1.10 -16.53 -4.67
C ALA A 70 0.52 -16.91 -6.05
N PRO A 71 -0.54 -16.24 -6.57
CA PRO A 71 -1.12 -16.59 -7.85
C PRO A 71 -0.17 -16.46 -9.04
N VAL A 72 -0.15 -17.46 -9.92
CA VAL A 72 0.69 -17.49 -11.12
C VAL A 72 0.24 -16.43 -12.15
N CYS A 73 1.21 -15.79 -12.79
CA CYS A 73 1.02 -14.80 -13.86
C CYS A 73 0.18 -15.32 -15.04
N GLN A 74 -0.58 -14.41 -15.64
CA GLN A 74 -1.22 -14.59 -16.94
C GLN A 74 -0.85 -13.44 -17.87
N ASP A 75 -0.62 -13.76 -19.15
CA ASP A 75 -0.46 -12.77 -20.20
C ASP A 75 -1.68 -11.85 -20.20
N LYS A 76 -1.46 -10.56 -19.92
CA LYS A 76 -2.58 -9.64 -19.73
C LYS A 76 -2.21 -8.20 -20.05
N THR A 77 -3.18 -7.49 -20.59
CA THR A 77 -3.12 -6.04 -20.78
C THR A 77 -4.17 -5.40 -19.87
N TYR A 78 -3.70 -4.59 -18.92
CA TYR A 78 -4.52 -3.76 -18.03
C TYR A 78 -4.71 -2.40 -18.68
N LYS A 79 -5.95 -2.00 -18.95
CA LYS A 79 -6.24 -0.76 -19.68
C LYS A 79 -6.08 0.50 -18.82
N MET A 80 -6.19 0.37 -17.49
CA MET A 80 -6.10 1.47 -16.53
C MET A 80 -7.11 2.61 -16.82
N ASP A 81 -8.23 2.26 -17.46
CA ASP A 81 -9.30 3.18 -17.82
C ASP A 81 -10.42 3.18 -16.77
N LYS A 82 -11.50 3.93 -17.03
CA LYS A 82 -12.65 4.01 -16.12
C LYS A 82 -13.28 2.63 -15.86
N ALA A 83 -13.34 1.78 -16.87
CA ALA A 83 -13.89 0.44 -16.75
C ALA A 83 -13.03 -0.46 -15.86
N SER A 84 -11.71 -0.28 -15.91
CA SER A 84 -10.72 -1.05 -15.13
C SER A 84 -10.79 -0.78 -13.61
N MET A 85 -11.38 0.35 -13.18
CA MET A 85 -11.46 0.72 -11.76
C MET A 85 -12.22 -0.31 -10.91
N ASN A 86 -13.17 -1.06 -11.48
CA ASN A 86 -13.89 -2.11 -10.76
C ASN A 86 -13.05 -3.37 -10.48
N LYS A 87 -11.86 -3.48 -11.10
CA LYS A 87 -10.87 -4.55 -10.88
C LYS A 87 -9.74 -4.11 -9.94
N ILE A 88 -9.81 -2.91 -9.39
CA ILE A 88 -8.93 -2.44 -8.33
C ILE A 88 -9.68 -2.57 -7.00
N VAL A 89 -9.14 -3.37 -6.08
CA VAL A 89 -9.79 -3.67 -4.80
C VAL A 89 -8.91 -3.21 -3.65
N ASP A 90 -9.49 -2.55 -2.65
CA ASP A 90 -8.78 -2.20 -1.42
C ASP A 90 -8.23 -3.46 -0.72
N ILE A 91 -7.02 -3.38 -0.18
CA ILE A 91 -6.38 -4.50 0.53
C ILE A 91 -7.24 -5.08 1.66
N GLY A 92 -8.04 -4.25 2.35
CA GLY A 92 -8.97 -4.67 3.40
C GLY A 92 -10.20 -5.40 2.88
N LYS A 93 -10.31 -5.63 1.56
CA LYS A 93 -11.41 -6.35 0.90
C LYS A 93 -10.93 -7.51 0.01
N TYR A 94 -9.66 -7.56 -0.35
CA TYR A 94 -9.12 -8.60 -1.20
C TYR A 94 -8.76 -9.86 -0.42
N LEU A 95 -9.30 -11.01 -0.83
CA LEU A 95 -9.09 -12.30 -0.16
C LEU A 95 -8.15 -13.26 -0.91
N GLY A 96 -7.47 -12.83 -1.99
CA GLY A 96 -6.48 -13.66 -2.68
C GLY A 96 -6.95 -14.37 -3.96
N ASP A 97 -8.18 -14.13 -4.41
CA ASP A 97 -8.68 -14.65 -5.69
C ASP A 97 -8.38 -13.69 -6.86
N PRO A 98 -7.38 -13.99 -7.73
CA PRO A 98 -6.98 -13.10 -8.82
C PRO A 98 -8.03 -12.99 -9.94
N SER A 99 -9.10 -13.80 -9.94
CA SER A 99 -10.19 -13.67 -10.92
C SER A 99 -11.14 -12.51 -10.58
N THR A 100 -11.18 -12.13 -9.30
CA THR A 100 -12.06 -11.08 -8.80
C THR A 100 -11.47 -9.69 -8.99
N ALA A 101 -10.14 -9.55 -8.88
CA ALA A 101 -9.41 -8.30 -8.96
C ALA A 101 -8.09 -8.44 -9.74
N ASP A 102 -7.71 -7.38 -10.43
CA ASP A 102 -6.45 -7.27 -11.16
C ASP A 102 -5.37 -6.62 -10.29
N TRP A 103 -5.79 -5.68 -9.44
CA TRP A 103 -4.93 -4.91 -8.57
C TRP A 103 -5.49 -4.83 -7.17
N VAL A 104 -4.58 -4.84 -6.20
CA VAL A 104 -4.86 -4.51 -4.80
C VAL A 104 -4.35 -3.10 -4.53
N SER A 105 -5.20 -2.26 -3.95
CA SER A 105 -4.86 -0.88 -3.60
C SER A 105 -4.59 -0.71 -2.11
N GLN A 106 -3.61 0.12 -1.81
CA GLN A 106 -3.43 0.79 -0.53
C GLN A 106 -3.30 2.28 -0.82
N GLY A 107 -4.26 3.08 -0.37
CA GLY A 107 -4.43 4.46 -0.82
C GLY A 107 -5.53 4.59 -1.88
N GLU A 108 -5.61 5.75 -2.52
CA GLU A 108 -6.74 6.16 -3.34
C GLU A 108 -6.34 6.31 -4.83
N PRO A 109 -6.63 5.29 -5.66
CA PRO A 109 -6.55 5.40 -7.09
C PRO A 109 -7.83 6.06 -7.62
N VAL A 110 -7.69 7.01 -8.54
CA VAL A 110 -8.84 7.67 -9.17
C VAL A 110 -8.73 7.60 -10.68
N ASN A 111 -9.85 7.53 -11.38
CA ASN A 111 -9.84 7.63 -12.84
C ASN A 111 -9.85 9.10 -13.29
N TYR A 112 -9.02 9.43 -14.27
CA TYR A 112 -9.00 10.73 -14.92
C TYR A 112 -8.61 10.58 -16.39
N ASN A 113 -9.41 11.14 -17.30
CA ASN A 113 -9.19 11.09 -18.77
C ASN A 113 -8.82 9.68 -19.27
N ASP A 114 -9.60 8.66 -18.88
CA ASP A 114 -9.38 7.25 -19.24
C ASP A 114 -8.00 6.69 -18.85
N ASN A 115 -7.41 7.24 -17.78
CA ASN A 115 -6.21 6.72 -17.14
C ASN A 115 -6.43 6.60 -15.61
N THR A 116 -5.56 5.87 -14.92
CA THR A 116 -5.58 5.76 -13.47
C THR A 116 -4.54 6.71 -12.88
N LEU A 117 -4.97 7.58 -11.98
CA LEU A 117 -4.09 8.37 -11.12
C LEU A 117 -3.89 7.63 -9.81
N LEU A 118 -2.63 7.53 -9.38
CA LEU A 118 -2.33 7.24 -7.98
C LEU A 118 -2.12 8.57 -7.27
N THR A 119 -2.85 8.77 -6.18
CA THR A 119 -2.84 10.04 -5.46
C THR A 119 -2.01 9.96 -4.18
N MET A 120 -1.48 11.11 -3.77
CA MET A 120 -0.82 11.31 -2.50
C MET A 120 -1.32 12.61 -1.90
N PRO A 121 -2.46 12.56 -1.18
CA PRO A 121 -2.98 13.69 -0.41
C PRO A 121 -1.97 14.16 0.63
N LYS A 122 -2.17 15.39 1.11
CA LYS A 122 -1.36 15.97 2.18
C LYS A 122 -1.31 15.04 3.41
N ASP A 123 -0.12 14.88 3.97
CA ASP A 123 0.15 14.09 5.17
C ASP A 123 -0.26 12.60 5.05
N SER A 124 -0.34 12.07 3.83
CA SER A 124 -0.53 10.64 3.55
C SER A 124 0.79 9.93 3.25
N VAL A 125 0.75 8.59 3.25
CA VAL A 125 1.86 7.74 2.81
C VAL A 125 1.83 7.47 1.29
N GLY A 126 0.91 8.11 0.56
CA GLY A 126 0.72 7.91 -0.87
C GLY A 126 -0.18 6.72 -1.21
N THR A 127 -0.05 6.24 -2.45
CA THR A 127 -0.85 5.14 -2.97
C THR A 127 0.05 4.09 -3.63
N VAL A 128 -0.23 2.82 -3.35
CA VAL A 128 0.39 1.66 -4.00
C VAL A 128 -0.71 0.81 -4.65
N LEU A 129 -0.53 0.46 -5.92
CA LEU A 129 -1.26 -0.63 -6.57
C LEU A 129 -0.33 -1.82 -6.77
N ALA A 130 -0.77 -3.01 -6.37
CA ALA A 130 -0.03 -4.24 -6.54
C ALA A 130 -0.84 -5.25 -7.37
N SER A 131 -0.25 -5.86 -8.40
CA SER A 131 -0.94 -6.87 -9.21
C SER A 131 -1.30 -8.09 -8.36
N THR A 132 -2.43 -8.71 -8.66
CA THR A 132 -2.90 -9.90 -7.95
C THR A 132 -2.17 -11.19 -8.36
N THR A 133 -1.40 -11.15 -9.45
CA THR A 133 -0.60 -12.26 -9.95
C THR A 133 0.89 -11.94 -9.96
N TYR A 134 1.71 -12.99 -9.93
CA TYR A 134 3.16 -12.95 -9.81
C TYR A 134 3.80 -13.53 -11.06
N MET A 135 4.64 -12.74 -11.72
CA MET A 135 5.47 -13.19 -12.84
C MET A 135 6.78 -13.75 -12.34
N TRP A 136 7.24 -14.86 -12.92
CA TRP A 136 8.56 -15.41 -12.66
C TRP A 136 9.34 -15.39 -13.95
N TYR A 137 10.05 -14.27 -14.17
CA TYR A 137 10.56 -13.83 -15.47
C TYR A 137 9.45 -13.43 -16.46
N GLY A 138 9.85 -12.83 -17.58
CA GLY A 138 8.96 -12.36 -18.64
C GLY A 138 9.23 -10.91 -19.00
N SER A 139 8.19 -10.17 -19.39
CA SER A 139 8.27 -8.71 -19.49
C SER A 139 7.03 -8.03 -18.95
N VAL A 140 7.22 -6.82 -18.44
CA VAL A 140 6.14 -5.90 -18.08
C VAL A 140 6.45 -4.53 -18.67
N LYS A 141 5.44 -3.93 -19.27
CA LYS A 141 5.51 -2.67 -19.99
C LYS A 141 4.41 -1.76 -19.48
N ALA A 142 4.74 -0.56 -19.03
CA ALA A 142 3.81 0.38 -18.44
C ALA A 142 3.95 1.75 -19.09
N LYS A 143 2.83 2.35 -19.48
CA LYS A 143 2.77 3.74 -19.94
C LYS A 143 2.57 4.67 -18.73
N ILE A 144 3.50 5.59 -18.48
CA ILE A 144 3.54 6.38 -17.23
C ILE A 144 3.79 7.88 -17.52
N LYS A 145 3.11 8.74 -16.75
CA LYS A 145 3.53 10.12 -16.46
C LYS A 145 3.77 10.23 -14.96
N THR A 146 4.93 10.73 -14.57
CA THR A 146 5.36 10.77 -13.17
C THR A 146 4.78 11.97 -12.44
N SER A 147 4.98 12.04 -11.13
CA SER A 147 4.74 13.25 -10.36
C SER A 147 5.93 14.22 -10.42
N ARG A 148 5.82 15.36 -9.72
CA ARG A 148 6.86 16.41 -9.62
C ARG A 148 6.91 17.04 -8.24
N GLY A 149 8.03 17.70 -7.94
CA GLY A 149 8.27 18.40 -6.67
C GLY A 149 9.27 17.66 -5.76
N ALA A 150 9.92 18.42 -4.88
CA ALA A 150 10.84 17.88 -3.88
C ALA A 150 10.12 16.89 -2.96
N GLY A 151 10.80 15.79 -2.64
CA GLY A 151 10.32 14.76 -1.74
C GLY A 151 9.24 13.85 -2.31
N VAL A 152 8.82 14.02 -3.58
CA VAL A 152 7.80 13.20 -4.24
C VAL A 152 8.47 12.17 -5.13
N VAL A 153 8.14 10.90 -4.94
CA VAL A 153 8.69 9.79 -5.72
C VAL A 153 7.56 9.03 -6.41
N THR A 154 7.71 8.77 -7.70
CA THR A 154 6.88 7.80 -8.44
C THR A 154 7.70 6.53 -8.63
N ALA A 155 7.09 5.35 -8.53
CA ALA A 155 7.79 4.09 -8.75
C ALA A 155 6.99 3.08 -9.58
N PHE A 156 7.72 2.25 -10.30
CA PHE A 156 7.24 1.08 -11.04
C PHE A 156 8.19 -0.09 -10.78
N ILE A 157 7.72 -1.08 -10.04
CA ILE A 157 8.55 -2.07 -9.37
C ILE A 157 8.04 -3.48 -9.68
N LEU A 158 8.95 -4.43 -9.87
CA LEU A 158 8.70 -5.85 -9.66
C LEU A 158 9.19 -6.21 -8.26
N MET A 159 8.30 -6.68 -7.39
CA MET A 159 8.62 -7.01 -5.99
C MET A 159 8.19 -8.45 -5.66
N SER A 160 9.13 -9.27 -5.20
CA SER A 160 8.83 -10.62 -4.70
C SER A 160 8.48 -10.62 -3.21
N ASP A 161 7.81 -11.68 -2.78
CA ASP A 161 7.50 -11.91 -1.36
C ASP A 161 8.75 -12.00 -0.48
N VAL A 162 9.89 -12.34 -1.07
CA VAL A 162 11.19 -12.41 -0.39
C VAL A 162 12.10 -11.24 -0.74
N LYS A 163 11.53 -10.15 -1.26
CA LYS A 163 12.20 -8.86 -1.49
C LYS A 163 13.28 -8.90 -2.58
N ASP A 164 13.15 -9.79 -3.57
CA ASP A 164 13.78 -9.51 -4.85
C ASP A 164 13.05 -8.34 -5.49
N GLU A 165 13.81 -7.38 -6.02
CA GLU A 165 13.28 -6.12 -6.53
C GLU A 165 13.95 -5.74 -7.84
N ILE A 166 13.15 -5.23 -8.78
CA ILE A 166 13.61 -4.59 -10.02
C ILE A 166 12.74 -3.36 -10.22
N ASP A 167 13.34 -2.18 -10.29
CA ASP A 167 12.58 -0.94 -10.24
C ASP A 167 12.95 0.07 -11.33
N TYR A 168 11.96 0.91 -11.61
CA TYR A 168 12.15 2.29 -12.01
C TYR A 168 11.66 3.21 -10.89
N GLU A 169 12.41 4.27 -10.63
CA GLU A 169 12.01 5.35 -9.75
C GLU A 169 12.24 6.72 -10.42
N TRP A 170 11.34 7.64 -10.12
CA TRP A 170 11.43 9.03 -10.58
C TRP A 170 11.32 9.97 -9.40
N VAL A 171 12.39 10.73 -9.16
CA VAL A 171 12.42 11.81 -8.18
C VAL A 171 11.79 13.04 -8.79
N GLY A 172 10.82 13.66 -8.10
CA GLY A 172 10.02 14.76 -8.65
C GLY A 172 10.80 16.05 -8.97
N THR A 173 12.06 16.16 -8.54
CA THR A 173 12.98 17.24 -8.93
C THR A 173 13.82 16.92 -10.17
N GLU A 174 13.79 15.67 -10.66
CA GLU A 174 14.64 15.14 -11.73
C GLU A 174 13.80 14.65 -12.93
N LEU A 175 12.98 15.53 -13.50
CA LEU A 175 11.98 15.18 -14.54
C LEU A 175 12.56 14.69 -15.88
N LYS A 176 13.88 14.52 -16.01
CA LYS A 176 14.55 14.03 -17.23
C LYS A 176 15.39 12.77 -16.98
N THR A 177 15.18 12.14 -15.83
CA THR A 177 15.92 10.96 -15.39
C THR A 177 14.94 9.91 -14.93
N ALA A 178 15.03 8.72 -15.51
CA ALA A 178 14.47 7.51 -14.93
C ALA A 178 15.60 6.79 -14.19
N GLN A 179 15.48 6.65 -12.87
CA GLN A 179 16.43 5.86 -12.09
C GLN A 179 16.01 4.39 -12.17
N THR A 180 16.98 3.50 -12.21
CA THR A 180 16.78 2.05 -12.27
C THR A 180 17.62 1.40 -11.18
N ASN A 181 17.06 0.41 -10.52
CA ASN A 181 17.77 -0.32 -9.50
C ASN A 181 17.27 -1.77 -9.41
N TYR A 182 17.99 -2.56 -8.62
CA TYR A 182 17.58 -3.91 -8.30
C TYR A 182 18.17 -4.34 -6.95
N TYR A 183 17.41 -5.16 -6.24
CA TYR A 183 17.82 -5.75 -4.97
C TYR A 183 17.61 -7.27 -4.99
N PHE A 184 18.53 -7.98 -4.34
CA PHE A 184 18.39 -9.40 -4.10
C PHE A 184 17.97 -9.60 -2.64
N GLN A 185 16.83 -10.24 -2.44
CA GLN A 185 16.35 -10.66 -1.14
C GLN A 185 16.24 -9.57 -0.05
N GLY A 186 16.06 -8.31 -0.46
CA GLY A 186 15.97 -7.16 0.43
C GLY A 186 17.30 -6.74 1.03
N ILE A 187 18.43 -7.21 0.48
CA ILE A 187 19.77 -6.82 0.89
C ILE A 187 20.09 -5.48 0.24
N PRO A 188 20.25 -4.39 1.02
CA PRO A 188 20.55 -3.07 0.47
C PRO A 188 21.89 -3.06 -0.28
N SER A 189 21.89 -2.49 -1.48
CA SER A 189 23.10 -2.14 -2.23
C SER A 189 22.96 -0.74 -2.80
N TYR A 190 23.88 0.15 -2.44
CA TYR A 190 23.87 1.55 -2.88
C TYR A 190 24.67 1.79 -4.17
N VAL A 191 25.22 0.73 -4.78
CA VAL A 191 26.06 0.80 -5.98
C VAL A 191 25.36 0.25 -7.23
N ASN A 192 24.14 -0.27 -7.08
CA ASN A 192 23.38 -0.90 -8.15
C ASN A 192 22.53 0.09 -8.95
N SER A 193 22.42 1.35 -8.55
CA SER A 193 21.58 2.31 -9.27
C SER A 193 22.18 2.65 -10.64
N GLY A 194 21.31 3.00 -11.58
CA GLY A 194 21.68 3.45 -12.91
C GLY A 194 20.62 4.39 -13.47
N ASN A 195 21.03 5.33 -14.30
CA ASN A 195 20.15 6.38 -14.81
C ASN A 195 19.93 6.23 -16.32
N ILE A 196 18.70 6.43 -16.76
CA ILE A 196 18.34 6.56 -18.17
C ILE A 196 17.83 7.97 -18.39
N SER A 197 18.45 8.70 -19.33
CA SER A 197 17.99 10.02 -19.72
C SER A 197 16.73 9.93 -20.56
N VAL A 198 15.73 10.73 -20.21
CA VAL A 198 14.42 10.76 -20.85
C VAL A 198 13.98 12.21 -21.06
N THR A 199 12.90 12.41 -21.84
CA THR A 199 12.27 13.74 -21.88
C THR A 199 11.45 13.98 -20.62
N ASP A 200 10.82 15.15 -20.54
CA ASP A 200 10.07 15.56 -19.35
C ASP A 200 9.00 14.54 -18.93
N THR A 201 9.21 13.82 -17.83
CA THR A 201 8.37 12.71 -17.38
C THR A 201 7.05 13.15 -16.77
N TRP A 202 6.94 14.41 -16.36
CA TRP A 202 5.71 15.02 -15.86
C TRP A 202 4.76 15.40 -17.01
N SER A 203 5.31 15.96 -18.09
CA SER A 203 4.53 16.49 -19.20
C SER A 203 4.25 15.43 -20.27
N ASN A 204 5.21 14.54 -20.52
CA ASN A 204 5.16 13.56 -21.60
C ASN A 204 4.89 12.15 -21.08
N TRP A 205 4.15 11.39 -21.87
CA TRP A 205 4.04 9.95 -21.67
C TRP A 205 5.31 9.27 -22.14
N HIS A 206 5.78 8.31 -21.35
CA HIS A 206 6.83 7.37 -21.74
C HIS A 206 6.34 5.95 -21.51
N GLU A 207 6.84 5.03 -22.33
CA GLU A 207 6.66 3.60 -22.14
C GLU A 207 7.90 3.01 -21.48
N TYR A 208 7.73 2.50 -20.26
CA TYR A 208 8.79 1.85 -19.49
C TYR A 208 8.60 0.35 -19.53
N GLU A 209 9.62 -0.39 -19.96
CA GLU A 209 9.57 -1.85 -20.02
C GLU A 209 10.71 -2.44 -19.18
N ILE A 210 10.37 -3.47 -18.39
CA ILE A 210 11.32 -4.37 -17.74
C ILE A 210 11.23 -5.69 -18.49
N ARG A 211 12.32 -6.15 -19.08
CA ARG A 211 12.48 -7.52 -19.56
C ARG A 211 13.37 -8.27 -18.60
N TRP A 212 12.87 -9.35 -18.05
CA TRP A 212 13.56 -10.09 -17.01
C TRP A 212 13.61 -11.57 -17.38
N THR A 213 14.82 -12.10 -17.41
CA THR A 213 15.12 -13.49 -17.72
C THR A 213 16.00 -14.07 -16.62
N PRO A 214 16.22 -15.40 -16.60
CA PRO A 214 17.16 -16.00 -15.65
C PRO A 214 18.60 -15.46 -15.74
N ASP A 215 18.98 -14.87 -16.88
CA ASP A 215 20.35 -14.47 -17.17
C ASP A 215 20.57 -12.96 -17.16
N GLU A 216 19.53 -12.16 -17.41
CA GLU A 216 19.63 -10.70 -17.44
C GLU A 216 18.32 -9.97 -17.19
N ILE A 217 18.45 -8.72 -16.76
CA ILE A 217 17.40 -7.71 -16.70
C ILE A 217 17.73 -6.63 -17.72
N GLN A 218 16.75 -6.21 -18.51
CA GLN A 218 16.84 -5.04 -19.37
C GLN A 218 15.77 -4.02 -18.98
N TRP A 219 16.18 -2.77 -18.86
CA TRP A 219 15.31 -1.60 -18.68
C TRP A 219 15.27 -0.86 -20.01
N LEU A 220 14.07 -0.74 -20.58
CA LEU A 220 13.81 0.01 -21.80
C LEU A 220 12.89 1.19 -21.56
N VAL A 221 13.16 2.28 -22.29
CA VAL A 221 12.27 3.44 -22.40
C VAL A 221 11.94 3.65 -23.87
N ASP A 222 10.65 3.77 -24.20
CA ASP A 222 10.15 3.98 -25.56
C ASP A 222 10.73 2.99 -26.57
N GLY A 223 10.85 1.72 -26.15
CA GLY A 223 11.37 0.61 -26.94
C GLY A 223 12.90 0.55 -27.07
N GLN A 224 13.64 1.50 -26.47
CA GLN A 224 15.11 1.52 -26.50
C GLN A 224 15.69 0.98 -25.20
N VAL A 225 16.66 0.07 -25.28
CA VAL A 225 17.39 -0.44 -24.11
C VAL A 225 18.26 0.68 -23.53
N GLY A 226 17.92 1.16 -22.34
CA GLY A 226 18.72 2.14 -21.61
C GLY A 226 19.72 1.49 -20.66
N ARG A 227 19.41 0.28 -20.15
CA ARG A 227 20.30 -0.48 -19.26
C ARG A 227 20.09 -1.98 -19.39
N THR A 228 21.19 -2.73 -19.27
CA THR A 228 21.17 -4.19 -19.08
C THR A 228 21.98 -4.54 -17.84
N LYS A 229 21.48 -5.45 -17.00
CA LYS A 229 22.23 -6.06 -15.91
C LYS A 229 22.25 -7.57 -16.08
N LYS A 230 23.44 -8.15 -16.22
CA LYS A 230 23.59 -9.61 -16.33
C LYS A 230 23.74 -10.24 -14.96
N LYS A 231 23.12 -11.40 -14.76
CA LYS A 231 23.31 -12.24 -13.57
C LYS A 231 24.78 -12.57 -13.36
N SER A 232 25.54 -12.84 -14.43
CA SER A 232 26.97 -13.13 -14.37
C SER A 232 27.83 -12.02 -13.73
N GLU A 233 27.28 -10.83 -13.56
CA GLU A 233 27.94 -9.67 -12.93
C GLU A 233 27.51 -9.44 -11.48
N THR A 234 26.77 -10.37 -10.88
CA THR A 234 26.25 -10.25 -9.50
C THR A 234 26.80 -11.33 -8.58
N TRP A 235 27.96 -11.92 -8.92
CA TRP A 235 28.59 -12.93 -8.08
C TRP A 235 29.02 -12.31 -6.76
N ASN A 236 28.50 -12.84 -5.66
CA ASN A 236 28.96 -12.54 -4.32
C ASN A 236 29.83 -13.70 -3.83
N ALA A 237 31.15 -13.50 -3.85
CA ALA A 237 32.11 -14.52 -3.43
C ALA A 237 32.00 -14.86 -1.93
N THR A 238 31.59 -13.90 -1.10
CA THR A 238 31.44 -14.09 0.35
C THR A 238 30.22 -14.96 0.67
N ALA A 239 29.09 -14.71 0.00
CA ALA A 239 27.86 -15.49 0.18
C ALA A 239 27.79 -16.74 -0.73
N ASN A 240 28.75 -16.90 -1.66
CA ASN A 240 28.80 -17.98 -2.65
C ASN A 240 27.48 -18.12 -3.45
N GLN A 241 26.96 -16.99 -3.90
CA GLN A 241 25.69 -16.94 -4.62
C GLN A 241 25.65 -15.77 -5.63
N TRP A 242 24.65 -15.79 -6.49
CA TRP A 242 24.32 -14.68 -7.38
C TRP A 242 23.30 -13.78 -6.70
N ASP A 243 23.69 -12.55 -6.38
CA ASP A 243 22.79 -11.53 -5.83
C ASP A 243 21.99 -10.90 -6.99
N PHE A 244 21.16 -11.72 -7.65
CA PHE A 244 20.33 -11.36 -8.80
C PHE A 244 18.86 -11.70 -8.53
N PRO A 245 17.90 -10.80 -8.84
CA PRO A 245 16.47 -11.05 -8.71
C PRO A 245 16.04 -12.30 -9.48
N GLN A 246 15.45 -13.26 -8.77
CA GLN A 246 15.26 -14.60 -9.31
C GLN A 246 13.99 -15.30 -8.81
N THR A 247 13.09 -14.60 -8.11
CA THR A 247 11.90 -15.17 -7.49
C THR A 247 10.60 -14.50 -7.95
N PRO A 248 9.46 -15.23 -8.02
CA PRO A 248 8.20 -14.70 -8.53
C PRO A 248 7.86 -13.35 -7.91
N SER A 249 7.59 -12.36 -8.77
CA SER A 249 7.41 -10.97 -8.38
C SER A 249 6.11 -10.43 -8.95
N ARG A 250 5.43 -9.59 -8.17
CA ARG A 250 4.24 -8.86 -8.63
C ARG A 250 4.64 -7.47 -9.11
N VAL A 251 3.82 -6.90 -9.99
CA VAL A 251 3.97 -5.52 -10.42
C VAL A 251 3.44 -4.60 -9.32
N GLN A 252 4.22 -3.60 -8.93
CA GLN A 252 3.80 -2.52 -8.04
C GLN A 252 3.96 -1.17 -8.74
N LEU A 253 2.95 -0.33 -8.59
CA LEU A 253 2.92 1.06 -9.05
C LEU A 253 2.70 1.92 -7.83
N SER A 254 3.46 3.00 -7.67
CA SER A 254 3.24 3.86 -6.52
C SER A 254 3.58 5.33 -6.75
N ILE A 255 2.99 6.15 -5.90
CA ILE A 255 3.49 7.47 -5.56
C ILE A 255 3.66 7.52 -4.05
N TRP A 256 4.81 8.00 -3.57
CA TRP A 256 5.11 8.02 -2.14
C TRP A 256 6.00 9.22 -1.75
N PRO A 257 5.94 9.65 -0.49
CA PRO A 257 6.63 10.85 -0.05
C PRO A 257 8.03 10.51 0.51
N GLY A 258 9.02 10.35 -0.38
CA GLY A 258 10.42 10.12 0.00
C GLY A 258 11.00 11.21 0.91
N GLY A 259 10.51 12.45 0.78
CA GLY A 259 10.91 13.59 1.59
C GLY A 259 10.15 13.79 2.91
N LEU A 260 9.43 12.77 3.43
CA LEU A 260 8.83 12.87 4.76
C LEU A 260 9.91 13.05 5.84
N ALA A 261 9.64 13.92 6.81
CA ALA A 261 10.54 14.17 7.94
C ALA A 261 10.81 12.92 8.81
N SER A 262 9.96 11.90 8.72
CA SER A 262 10.14 10.63 9.41
C SER A 262 11.09 9.65 8.70
N ASN A 263 11.43 9.90 7.43
CA ASN A 263 12.30 9.02 6.65
C ASN A 263 13.77 9.23 7.05
N ALA A 264 14.62 8.28 6.69
CA ALA A 264 16.06 8.42 6.87
C ALA A 264 16.58 9.62 6.08
N LYS A 265 17.58 10.33 6.64
CA LYS A 265 18.16 11.52 6.00
C LYS A 265 18.62 11.24 4.57
N GLY A 266 19.26 10.10 4.31
CA GLY A 266 19.70 9.71 2.97
C GLY A 266 18.55 9.60 1.97
N THR A 267 17.39 9.06 2.39
CA THR A 267 16.18 8.99 1.56
C THR A 267 15.62 10.37 1.27
N ILE A 268 15.57 11.26 2.27
CA ILE A 268 15.08 12.63 2.08
C ILE A 268 15.99 13.38 1.09
N ASP A 269 17.31 13.28 1.27
CA ASP A 269 18.29 13.93 0.41
C ASP A 269 18.21 13.41 -1.02
N TRP A 270 18.10 12.08 -1.21
CA TRP A 270 17.92 11.44 -2.52
C TRP A 270 16.61 11.85 -3.20
N ALA A 271 15.52 11.99 -2.46
CA ALA A 271 14.22 12.42 -2.99
C ALA A 271 14.16 13.92 -3.35
N GLY A 272 15.30 14.63 -3.37
CA GLY A 272 15.37 16.05 -3.69
C GLY A 272 15.03 16.98 -2.53
N GLY A 273 15.03 16.47 -1.30
CA GLY A 273 14.80 17.22 -0.07
C GLY A 273 13.41 17.01 0.56
N PRO A 274 13.05 17.81 1.57
CA PRO A 274 11.78 17.70 2.27
C PRO A 274 10.59 17.91 1.33
N ILE A 275 9.53 17.12 1.54
CA ILE A 275 8.30 17.29 0.77
C ILE A 275 7.60 18.62 1.09
N SER A 276 7.14 19.32 0.05
CA SER A 276 6.36 20.55 0.21
C SER A 276 4.86 20.28 0.08
N TRP A 277 4.13 20.38 1.19
CA TRP A 277 2.66 20.29 1.17
C TRP A 277 1.97 21.61 0.76
N ASP A 278 2.74 22.65 0.41
CA ASP A 278 2.25 23.94 -0.08
C ASP A 278 2.42 24.09 -1.62
N HIS A 279 2.77 23.00 -2.28
CA HIS A 279 3.01 22.94 -3.73
C HIS A 279 1.74 23.27 -4.54
N PRO A 280 1.86 23.89 -5.74
CA PRO A 280 0.71 24.23 -6.58
C PRO A 280 -0.23 23.05 -6.85
N ASP A 281 0.30 21.84 -7.05
CA ASP A 281 -0.54 20.66 -7.31
C ASP A 281 -1.39 20.28 -6.07
N ILE A 282 -0.85 20.41 -4.86
CA ILE A 282 -1.63 20.23 -3.62
C ILE A 282 -2.72 21.31 -3.50
N LYS A 283 -2.40 22.57 -3.79
CA LYS A 283 -3.37 23.68 -3.72
C LYS A 283 -4.49 23.55 -4.75
N ASN A 284 -4.16 23.11 -5.96
CA ASN A 284 -5.09 23.06 -7.08
C ASN A 284 -5.93 21.77 -7.09
N TYR A 285 -5.36 20.65 -6.66
CA TYR A 285 -5.98 19.33 -6.78
C TYR A 285 -6.23 18.63 -5.44
N GLY A 286 -5.58 19.06 -4.35
CA GLY A 286 -5.66 18.44 -3.03
C GLY A 286 -4.65 17.30 -2.80
N TYR A 287 -3.92 16.88 -3.83
CA TYR A 287 -2.95 15.78 -3.79
C TYR A 287 -1.83 15.95 -4.82
N TYR A 288 -0.68 15.32 -4.57
CA TYR A 288 0.23 14.95 -5.64
C TYR A 288 -0.31 13.72 -6.38
N PHE A 289 0.07 13.52 -7.63
CA PHE A 289 -0.34 12.32 -8.37
C PHE A 289 0.69 11.87 -9.40
N ALA A 290 0.62 10.60 -9.76
CA ALA A 290 1.24 10.02 -10.95
C ALA A 290 0.15 9.36 -11.81
N THR A 291 0.30 9.40 -13.14
CA THR A 291 -0.69 8.88 -14.09
C THR A 291 -0.19 7.62 -14.76
N PHE A 292 -1.00 6.57 -14.72
CA PHE A 292 -0.72 5.27 -15.31
C PHE A 292 -1.75 4.98 -16.41
N GLY A 293 -1.25 4.76 -17.62
CA GLY A 293 -2.02 4.28 -18.75
C GLY A 293 -1.89 2.77 -18.89
N GLU A 294 -2.03 2.25 -20.10
CA GLU A 294 -1.99 0.81 -20.36
C GLU A 294 -0.72 0.12 -19.80
N ILE A 295 -0.91 -1.06 -19.20
CA ILE A 295 0.14 -1.93 -18.70
C ILE A 295 -0.01 -3.31 -19.33
N THR A 296 1.05 -3.83 -19.95
CA THR A 296 1.05 -5.17 -20.55
C THR A 296 2.09 -6.06 -19.87
N VAL A 297 1.64 -7.21 -19.38
CA VAL A 297 2.47 -8.27 -18.80
C VAL A 297 2.51 -9.45 -19.76
N LYS A 298 3.71 -9.96 -20.01
CA LYS A 298 4.01 -11.19 -20.72
C LYS A 298 4.76 -12.12 -19.80
N CYS A 299 4.14 -13.24 -19.44
CA CYS A 299 4.73 -14.20 -18.51
C CYS A 299 5.75 -15.08 -19.23
N TRP A 300 6.86 -15.37 -18.56
CA TRP A 300 7.74 -16.43 -19.01
C TRP A 300 7.07 -17.81 -18.83
N ASN A 301 7.30 -18.71 -19.78
CA ASN A 301 6.75 -20.06 -19.77
C ASN A 301 7.86 -21.08 -20.05
N ALA A 302 8.69 -21.33 -19.04
CA ALA A 302 9.73 -22.36 -19.15
C ALA A 302 9.12 -23.76 -19.11
N ASN A 303 9.75 -24.71 -19.82
CA ASN A 303 9.32 -26.11 -19.77
C ASN A 303 9.73 -26.81 -18.47
N SER A 304 10.82 -26.34 -17.85
CA SER A 304 11.38 -26.81 -16.58
C SER A 304 11.76 -25.61 -15.73
N ALA A 305 11.81 -25.79 -14.41
CA ALA A 305 12.26 -24.75 -13.49
C ALA A 305 13.72 -24.33 -13.81
N PRO A 306 14.09 -23.07 -13.54
CA PRO A 306 13.26 -21.98 -13.01
C PRO A 306 12.39 -21.29 -14.09
N GLY A 307 11.29 -20.64 -13.68
CA GLY A 307 10.43 -19.86 -14.58
C GLY A 307 9.25 -20.62 -15.20
N THR A 308 8.80 -21.73 -14.61
CA THR A 308 7.56 -22.38 -15.03
C THR A 308 6.35 -21.58 -14.54
N ASN A 309 5.23 -21.63 -15.27
CA ASN A 309 3.97 -20.96 -14.92
C ASN A 309 2.76 -21.85 -15.24
N LYS A 310 2.89 -23.16 -15.03
CA LYS A 310 1.89 -24.17 -15.46
C LYS A 310 0.83 -24.45 -14.39
N GLY A 311 1.12 -24.16 -13.14
CA GLY A 311 0.22 -24.32 -12.02
C GLY A 311 -0.68 -23.10 -11.77
N LYS A 312 -1.28 -23.09 -10.59
CA LYS A 312 -2.13 -21.99 -10.10
C LYS A 312 -1.37 -21.04 -9.20
N SER A 313 -0.34 -21.53 -8.49
CA SER A 313 0.34 -20.74 -7.47
C SER A 313 1.78 -21.13 -7.23
N TYR A 314 2.57 -20.16 -6.77
CA TYR A 314 3.93 -20.32 -6.30
C TYR A 314 4.01 -20.38 -4.77
N TYR A 315 4.90 -21.20 -4.24
CA TYR A 315 5.33 -21.13 -2.85
C TYR A 315 6.80 -21.54 -2.72
N TYR A 316 7.41 -21.34 -1.54
CA TYR A 316 8.80 -21.69 -1.28
C TYR A 316 8.87 -22.94 -0.40
N ASN A 317 9.71 -23.91 -0.78
CA ASN A 317 9.95 -25.12 0.02
C ASN A 317 11.20 -25.05 0.92
N SER A 318 11.87 -23.90 0.95
CA SER A 318 13.09 -23.67 1.73
C SER A 318 13.25 -22.20 2.11
N TYR A 319 13.82 -21.95 3.29
CA TYR A 319 14.15 -20.62 3.78
C TYR A 319 15.23 -19.90 2.99
N ARG A 320 15.98 -20.62 2.13
CA ARG A 320 16.90 -19.99 1.17
C ARG A 320 16.17 -19.06 0.21
N ALA A 321 14.91 -19.37 -0.13
CA ALA A 321 14.07 -18.61 -1.04
C ALA A 321 14.76 -18.16 -2.34
N THR A 322 15.61 -19.02 -2.89
CA THR A 322 16.23 -18.84 -4.20
C THR A 322 15.38 -19.51 -5.27
N ASN A 323 15.69 -19.26 -6.54
CA ASN A 323 14.89 -19.75 -7.66
C ASN A 323 14.68 -21.29 -7.66
N ASP A 324 15.66 -22.05 -7.17
CA ASP A 324 15.62 -23.51 -7.06
C ASP A 324 14.69 -24.03 -5.95
N THR A 325 14.15 -23.13 -5.12
CA THR A 325 13.24 -23.45 -4.00
C THR A 325 11.79 -23.06 -4.26
N VAL A 326 11.55 -22.36 -5.38
CA VAL A 326 10.21 -21.97 -5.82
C VAL A 326 9.52 -23.18 -6.41
N VAL A 327 8.31 -23.47 -5.92
CA VAL A 327 7.46 -24.55 -6.40
C VAL A 327 6.27 -23.98 -7.13
N ASP A 328 6.17 -24.28 -8.42
CA ASP A 328 4.98 -24.08 -9.24
C ASP A 328 3.98 -25.21 -8.96
N SER A 329 2.82 -24.86 -8.40
CA SER A 329 1.90 -25.79 -7.75
C SER A 329 0.45 -25.54 -8.10
N ASN A 330 -0.45 -26.43 -7.67
CA ASN A 330 -1.89 -26.26 -7.80
C ASN A 330 -2.56 -25.87 -6.47
N LYS A 331 -1.81 -25.37 -5.49
CA LYS A 331 -2.37 -24.92 -4.22
C LYS A 331 -3.32 -23.74 -4.45
N ARG A 332 -4.40 -23.68 -3.67
CA ARG A 332 -5.35 -22.56 -3.62
C ARG A 332 -4.63 -21.27 -3.17
N THR A 333 -5.14 -20.12 -3.60
CA THR A 333 -4.55 -18.78 -3.35
C THR A 333 -5.46 -17.84 -2.57
N ASP A 334 -6.71 -18.24 -2.33
CA ASP A 334 -7.72 -17.42 -1.68
C ASP A 334 -7.98 -17.86 -0.23
N LEU A 335 -8.31 -16.89 0.60
CA LEU A 335 -8.77 -17.06 1.97
C LEU A 335 -10.29 -17.02 2.02
N ALA A 336 -10.90 -17.82 2.90
CA ALA A 336 -12.34 -17.74 3.14
C ALA A 336 -12.75 -16.53 3.98
N SER A 337 -11.82 -15.96 4.75
CA SER A 337 -12.03 -14.74 5.54
C SER A 337 -10.68 -14.11 5.95
N PHE A 338 -10.71 -12.89 6.49
CA PHE A 338 -9.51 -12.23 7.05
C PHE A 338 -8.98 -12.85 8.36
N PHE A 339 -9.60 -13.91 8.86
CA PHE A 339 -9.01 -14.72 9.93
C PHE A 339 -8.09 -15.82 9.40
N GLY A 340 -8.11 -16.09 8.10
CA GLY A 340 -7.35 -17.15 7.46
C GLY A 340 -5.85 -16.88 7.37
N THR A 341 -5.08 -17.96 7.25
CA THR A 341 -3.63 -17.97 7.05
C THR A 341 -3.28 -19.01 5.98
N GLY A 342 -2.02 -19.08 5.54
CA GLY A 342 -1.58 -20.16 4.64
C GLY A 342 -1.76 -21.57 5.23
N THR A 343 -1.68 -21.69 6.57
CA THR A 343 -1.89 -22.96 7.31
C THR A 343 -3.36 -23.31 7.53
N ASP A 344 -4.27 -22.32 7.53
CA ASP A 344 -5.71 -22.51 7.67
C ASP A 344 -6.47 -21.46 6.85
N MET A 345 -6.60 -21.72 5.54
CA MET A 345 -7.22 -20.79 4.59
C MET A 345 -8.76 -20.74 4.72
N ASP A 346 -9.38 -21.68 5.42
CA ASP A 346 -10.83 -21.74 5.65
C ASP A 346 -11.25 -21.18 7.03
N LYS A 347 -10.29 -20.72 7.85
CA LYS A 347 -10.60 -20.10 9.14
C LYS A 347 -11.57 -18.94 9.00
N GLY A 348 -12.57 -18.91 9.89
CA GLY A 348 -13.59 -17.86 9.91
C GLY A 348 -14.58 -17.89 8.74
N LYS A 349 -14.56 -18.94 7.91
CA LYS A 349 -15.57 -19.17 6.86
C LYS A 349 -16.96 -19.27 7.48
N GLN A 350 -17.86 -18.38 7.08
CA GLN A 350 -19.25 -18.49 7.49
C GLN A 350 -19.92 -19.65 6.73
N SER A 351 -20.43 -20.63 7.47
CA SER A 351 -21.22 -21.72 6.90
C SER A 351 -22.57 -21.17 6.45
N ASN A 352 -22.80 -21.10 5.14
CA ASN A 352 -24.15 -20.98 4.59
C ASN A 352 -24.88 -22.33 4.72
N THR A 353 -25.31 -22.70 5.93
CA THR A 353 -26.29 -23.78 6.10
C THR A 353 -27.69 -23.26 5.83
N LYS A 354 -28.10 -23.27 4.55
CA LYS A 354 -29.54 -23.41 4.23
C LYS A 354 -29.91 -24.89 4.37
N GLY A 355 -30.69 -25.20 5.40
CA GLY A 355 -31.52 -26.42 5.49
C GLY A 355 -30.91 -27.59 6.25
N GLY A 356 -31.38 -27.80 7.48
CA GLY A 356 -31.11 -29.01 8.27
C GLY A 356 -31.60 -28.86 9.71
N SER A 357 -32.86 -29.20 9.95
CA SER A 357 -33.40 -29.29 11.31
C SER A 357 -32.71 -30.45 12.04
N ALA A 358 -31.90 -30.15 13.06
CA ALA A 358 -31.50 -31.09 14.09
C ALA A 358 -31.10 -30.35 15.37
N SER A 359 -31.56 -30.88 16.49
CA SER A 359 -31.58 -30.29 17.83
C SER A 359 -30.30 -30.53 18.62
N ALA A 360 -30.01 -29.61 19.56
CA ALA A 360 -29.02 -29.63 20.65
C ALA A 360 -27.53 -29.59 20.24
N THR A 361 -26.63 -28.82 20.87
CA THR A 361 -26.50 -28.50 22.30
C THR A 361 -25.66 -27.23 22.47
N LYS A 362 -25.97 -26.39 23.47
CA LYS A 362 -25.18 -25.21 23.85
C LYS A 362 -23.76 -25.61 24.28
N SER A 363 -22.75 -25.02 23.64
CA SER A 363 -21.44 -24.75 24.22
C SER A 363 -21.02 -23.37 23.72
N GLY A 364 -20.79 -22.45 24.66
CA GLY A 364 -20.50 -21.05 24.38
C GLY A 364 -19.11 -20.88 23.76
N GLY A 365 -19.08 -20.54 22.49
CA GLY A 365 -17.97 -19.82 21.88
C GLY A 365 -18.49 -18.44 21.50
N SER A 366 -17.94 -17.38 22.08
CA SER A 366 -18.17 -16.01 21.64
C SER A 366 -17.91 -15.95 20.13
N ALA A 367 -18.94 -15.67 19.34
CA ALA A 367 -18.75 -15.29 17.95
C ALA A 367 -17.82 -14.08 17.94
N GLN A 368 -16.58 -14.28 17.50
CA GLN A 368 -15.56 -13.25 17.43
C GLN A 368 -15.95 -12.36 16.23
N THR A 369 -16.81 -11.37 16.48
CA THR A 369 -17.36 -10.43 15.50
C THR A 369 -16.38 -9.32 15.11
N SER A 370 -15.17 -9.32 15.66
CA SER A 370 -14.11 -8.41 15.25
C SER A 370 -13.26 -9.06 14.17
N VAL A 371 -13.45 -8.65 12.90
CA VAL A 371 -12.42 -8.81 11.85
C VAL A 371 -11.07 -8.43 12.46
N PRO A 372 -9.97 -9.17 12.25
CA PRO A 372 -8.64 -8.75 12.69
C PRO A 372 -8.35 -7.44 11.94
N ASN A 373 -8.64 -6.31 12.59
CA ASN A 373 -8.90 -5.05 11.90
C ASN A 373 -7.60 -4.29 11.60
N SER A 374 -6.51 -5.02 11.39
CA SER A 374 -5.24 -4.43 11.02
C SER A 374 -5.00 -4.68 9.55
N ILE A 375 -4.69 -3.61 8.81
CA ILE A 375 -4.28 -3.68 7.42
C ILE A 375 -2.75 -3.54 7.42
N PRO A 376 -1.99 -4.41 6.75
CA PRO A 376 -0.54 -4.26 6.64
C PRO A 376 -0.16 -2.88 6.13
N GLY A 377 0.77 -2.20 6.79
CA GLY A 377 1.24 -0.88 6.37
C GLY A 377 0.32 0.29 6.75
N ALA A 378 -0.75 0.07 7.52
CA ALA A 378 -1.68 1.13 7.96
C ALA A 378 -1.12 2.12 9.02
N GLY A 379 0.20 2.29 9.12
CA GLY A 379 0.86 3.16 10.10
C GLY A 379 0.76 4.66 9.77
N SER A 380 0.08 5.41 10.65
CA SER A 380 0.00 6.89 10.76
C SER A 380 -0.65 7.67 9.60
N ALA A 381 -1.88 7.29 9.25
CA ALA A 381 -2.91 8.28 8.97
C ALA A 381 -3.87 8.31 10.18
N PRO A 382 -4.40 9.48 10.60
CA PRO A 382 -5.39 9.53 11.67
C PRO A 382 -6.54 8.56 11.38
N ALA A 383 -6.97 7.82 12.39
CA ALA A 383 -8.15 6.95 12.35
C ALA A 383 -9.43 7.81 12.32
N ASN A 384 -9.65 8.50 11.20
CA ASN A 384 -10.94 8.91 10.68
C ASN A 384 -10.68 9.64 9.36
N GLN A 385 -11.41 9.25 8.32
CA GLN A 385 -11.35 9.72 6.93
C GLN A 385 -10.43 8.91 6.01
N VAL A 386 -10.91 7.72 5.64
CA VAL A 386 -10.93 7.34 4.23
C VAL A 386 -12.15 8.05 3.63
N PRO A 387 -12.01 9.10 2.80
CA PRO A 387 -13.16 9.66 2.10
C PRO A 387 -13.65 8.63 1.08
N GLY A 388 -14.92 8.23 1.16
CA GLY A 388 -15.57 7.37 0.14
C GLY A 388 -16.17 6.05 0.61
N GLY A 389 -16.06 5.71 1.89
CA GLY A 389 -16.78 4.56 2.48
C GLY A 389 -18.11 4.97 3.10
N GLY A 390 -19.15 5.18 2.28
CA GLY A 390 -20.50 5.43 2.77
C GLY A 390 -21.06 4.21 3.51
N ALA A 391 -20.89 4.15 4.83
CA ALA A 391 -21.66 3.26 5.69
C ALA A 391 -22.91 4.02 6.18
N GLY A 392 -24.04 3.76 5.53
CA GLY A 392 -25.33 4.27 5.96
C GLY A 392 -25.65 3.83 7.38
N THR A 393 -25.90 4.79 8.27
CA THR A 393 -26.47 4.54 9.59
C THR A 393 -27.89 5.11 9.63
N VAL A 394 -28.85 4.20 9.83
CA VAL A 394 -30.25 4.50 10.12
C VAL A 394 -30.35 5.02 11.57
N PRO A 395 -31.20 6.01 11.88
CA PRO A 395 -31.11 6.79 13.10
C PRO A 395 -31.80 6.11 14.29
N GLY A 396 -31.19 6.21 15.47
CA GLY A 396 -31.80 5.93 16.77
C GLY A 396 -31.48 7.08 17.73
N GLY A 397 -32.50 7.84 18.12
CA GLY A 397 -32.36 9.05 18.92
C GLY A 397 -32.53 8.86 20.44
N GLY A 398 -32.34 10.00 21.13
CA GLY A 398 -32.66 10.27 22.55
C GLY A 398 -31.50 9.94 23.50
N SER A 399 -31.13 10.72 24.51
CA SER A 399 -31.57 11.98 25.14
C SER A 399 -30.39 12.35 26.07
N GLY A 400 -29.91 13.59 26.23
CA GLY A 400 -30.54 14.69 26.96
C GLY A 400 -29.68 15.12 28.16
N SER A 401 -29.67 16.43 28.44
CA SER A 401 -29.16 17.14 29.65
C SER A 401 -27.64 17.40 29.75
N SER A 402 -27.12 18.53 30.25
CA SER A 402 -27.57 19.91 30.56
C SER A 402 -26.39 20.64 31.23
N GLY A 403 -26.29 21.97 31.08
CA GLY A 403 -25.50 22.87 31.95
C GLY A 403 -24.50 23.71 31.13
N SER A 404 -24.81 24.92 30.68
CA SER A 404 -25.06 26.21 31.37
C SER A 404 -23.78 27.02 31.66
N ASP A 405 -23.94 28.33 31.44
CA ASP A 405 -23.13 29.49 31.82
C ASP A 405 -22.15 29.98 30.72
N ASP A 406 -22.50 31.03 29.94
CA ASP A 406 -22.48 32.48 30.26
C ASP A 406 -21.03 33.02 30.27
N SER A 407 -20.61 34.13 29.66
CA SER A 407 -21.25 35.42 29.32
C SER A 407 -20.31 36.23 28.37
N GLY A 408 -20.86 37.27 27.71
CA GLY A 408 -20.14 38.52 27.34
C GLY A 408 -19.68 38.65 25.88
N SER A 409 -20.47 39.23 24.95
CA SER A 409 -20.71 40.67 24.68
C SER A 409 -19.55 41.36 23.92
N ASP A 410 -19.74 41.61 22.62
CA ASP A 410 -19.94 42.95 21.97
C ASP A 410 -18.61 43.66 21.63
N GLY A 411 -18.38 44.32 20.50
CA GLY A 411 -19.21 44.74 19.37
C GLY A 411 -18.43 45.80 18.54
N GLY A 412 -18.93 46.18 17.37
CA GLY A 412 -18.58 47.43 16.63
C GLY A 412 -17.58 47.28 15.47
N GLN A 413 -17.95 47.13 14.18
CA GLN A 413 -18.60 48.04 13.20
C GLN A 413 -17.78 49.24 12.65
N GLY A 414 -17.82 49.39 11.32
CA GLY A 414 -17.45 50.56 10.50
C GLY A 414 -16.87 50.16 9.12
N THR A 415 -17.61 49.84 8.05
CA THR A 415 -18.20 50.73 6.99
C THR A 415 -17.28 51.90 6.58
N VAL A 416 -16.93 52.18 5.31
CA VAL A 416 -17.72 52.62 4.13
C VAL A 416 -16.81 52.61 2.87
N SER A 417 -17.17 51.88 1.80
CA SER A 417 -17.58 52.28 0.42
C SER A 417 -16.58 52.98 -0.53
N GLY A 418 -16.58 52.53 -1.79
CA GLY A 418 -16.02 53.22 -2.96
C GLY A 418 -16.07 52.37 -4.24
N ASP A 419 -17.14 52.53 -5.03
CA ASP A 419 -17.36 51.93 -6.35
C ASP A 419 -16.37 52.42 -7.42
N ALA A 420 -15.93 51.53 -8.32
CA ALA A 420 -15.64 51.85 -9.72
C ALA A 420 -15.62 50.58 -10.60
N ASN A 421 -16.53 50.57 -11.58
CA ASN A 421 -16.59 49.64 -12.70
C ASN A 421 -15.27 49.53 -13.47
N ALA A 422 -14.76 48.30 -13.63
CA ALA A 422 -13.93 47.91 -14.77
C ALA A 422 -13.98 46.39 -14.95
N CYS A 423 -14.77 45.92 -15.91
CA CYS A 423 -14.64 44.56 -16.44
C CYS A 423 -13.35 44.48 -17.26
N GLY A 424 -12.42 43.62 -16.85
CA GLY A 424 -11.18 43.40 -17.59
C GLY A 424 -10.44 42.15 -17.13
N MET A 425 -10.58 41.10 -17.92
CA MET A 425 -9.67 39.95 -18.08
C MET A 425 -9.35 39.11 -16.84
N ASN A 426 -10.11 38.03 -16.63
CA ASN A 426 -9.65 36.71 -16.17
C ASN A 426 -10.86 35.77 -16.03
N GLY A 427 -10.83 34.61 -16.70
CA GLY A 427 -11.79 33.52 -16.49
C GLY A 427 -12.57 33.12 -17.74
N PHE A 428 -12.28 31.92 -18.23
CA PHE A 428 -13.16 31.18 -19.14
C PHE A 428 -14.45 30.84 -18.37
N ALA A 429 -15.49 31.63 -18.62
CA ALA A 429 -16.86 31.33 -18.21
C ALA A 429 -17.49 30.42 -19.27
N GLN A 430 -18.02 29.27 -18.85
CA GLN A 430 -19.04 28.57 -19.63
C GLN A 430 -20.40 29.04 -19.15
N ASP A 431 -21.12 29.61 -20.11
CA ASP A 431 -22.55 29.88 -20.18
C ASP A 431 -23.02 31.29 -19.76
N CYS A 432 -23.40 32.05 -20.78
CA CYS A 432 -24.20 33.27 -20.73
C CYS A 432 -25.46 32.97 -21.55
N GLY A 433 -26.58 32.79 -20.87
CA GLY A 433 -27.89 32.61 -21.49
C GLY A 433 -28.97 32.59 -20.42
N ASP A 434 -29.82 33.63 -20.45
CA ASP A 434 -31.04 33.85 -19.66
C ASP A 434 -31.86 32.58 -19.43
N GLY A 435 -32.56 32.35 -18.33
CA GLY A 435 -32.95 33.19 -17.21
C GLY A 435 -34.20 32.54 -16.61
N ASP A 436 -34.24 32.30 -15.31
CA ASP A 436 -35.38 32.55 -14.41
C ASP A 436 -35.02 32.09 -12.97
N SER A 437 -35.45 32.95 -12.05
CA SER A 437 -35.56 32.90 -10.58
C SER A 437 -35.20 31.66 -9.76
N GLY A 438 -34.47 31.88 -8.64
CA GLY A 438 -34.50 30.94 -7.51
C GLY A 438 -33.36 30.99 -6.49
N SER A 439 -33.19 32.10 -5.78
CA SER A 439 -32.72 32.24 -4.39
C SER A 439 -31.95 31.09 -3.68
N GLY A 440 -30.76 31.40 -3.14
CA GLY A 440 -30.36 30.91 -1.79
C GLY A 440 -28.91 30.50 -1.57
N LYS A 441 -28.07 31.47 -1.13
CA LYS A 441 -26.92 31.41 -0.19
C LYS A 441 -26.20 30.05 -0.01
N GLY A 442 -24.90 29.90 -0.30
CA GLY A 442 -23.81 30.75 0.17
C GLY A 442 -23.16 30.15 1.42
N THR A 443 -22.13 29.31 1.21
CA THR A 443 -21.23 28.71 2.19
C THR A 443 -20.26 29.74 2.78
N THR A 444 -19.90 29.59 4.06
CA THR A 444 -18.59 30.06 4.58
C THR A 444 -18.02 29.06 5.56
N ASN A 445 -16.85 28.53 5.20
CA ASN A 445 -15.87 27.89 6.05
C ASN A 445 -15.16 28.93 6.93
N ASN A 446 -14.89 28.57 8.19
CA ASN A 446 -13.55 28.66 8.78
C ASN A 446 -13.54 28.04 10.19
N GLY A 447 -12.55 27.19 10.45
CA GLY A 447 -12.36 26.55 11.74
C GLY A 447 -11.03 25.81 11.80
N VAL A 448 -9.94 26.58 11.81
CA VAL A 448 -8.59 26.12 12.16
C VAL A 448 -8.62 25.54 13.57
N ARG A 449 -8.12 24.30 13.74
CA ARG A 449 -7.65 23.80 15.04
C ARG A 449 -6.32 23.09 14.92
N THR A 450 -5.37 23.64 15.65
CA THR A 450 -4.04 23.17 16.01
C THR A 450 -4.13 21.81 16.71
N THR A 451 -3.30 20.85 16.31
CA THR A 451 -3.05 19.65 17.14
C THR A 451 -1.58 19.24 17.11
N SER A 452 -1.14 18.92 18.31
CA SER A 452 0.19 18.57 18.79
C SER A 452 0.79 17.32 18.17
N THR A 453 2.09 17.42 17.90
CA THR A 453 3.06 16.40 17.51
C THR A 453 3.03 15.14 18.37
N ALA A 454 2.91 13.98 17.73
CA ALA A 454 3.40 12.70 18.23
C ALA A 454 3.94 11.88 17.04
N LYS A 455 5.16 11.35 17.21
CA LYS A 455 6.03 10.78 16.19
C LYS A 455 5.63 9.34 15.86
N GLY A 456 5.57 8.99 14.57
CA GLY A 456 5.44 7.61 14.09
C GLY A 456 6.04 7.52 12.69
N ALA A 457 7.05 6.67 12.51
CA ALA A 457 7.81 6.52 11.27
C ALA A 457 7.13 5.51 10.34
N SER A 458 6.95 5.87 9.06
CA SER A 458 6.40 4.97 8.04
C SER A 458 7.48 4.04 7.49
N ALA A 459 7.15 2.76 7.41
CA ALA A 459 8.05 1.61 7.33
C ALA A 459 8.46 1.17 5.91
N LEU A 460 8.28 2.00 4.88
CA LEU A 460 8.68 1.62 3.52
C LEU A 460 10.14 2.00 3.17
N ALA A 461 10.67 3.07 3.77
CA ALA A 461 12.07 3.48 3.60
C ALA A 461 13.00 3.01 4.75
N ALA A 462 12.45 2.52 5.86
CA ALA A 462 13.21 2.15 7.06
C ALA A 462 13.70 0.68 7.06
N VAL A 463 13.23 -0.17 6.14
CA VAL A 463 13.64 -1.58 6.06
C VAL A 463 15.01 -1.75 5.35
N VAL A 464 15.56 -0.69 4.76
CA VAL A 464 16.85 -0.68 4.03
C VAL A 464 18.02 -0.17 4.91
N GLY A 465 17.78 0.16 6.19
CA GLY A 465 18.68 1.01 6.98
C GLY A 465 19.32 0.42 8.26
N PHE A 466 19.28 -0.90 8.51
CA PHE A 466 19.90 -1.47 9.71
C PHE A 466 20.80 -2.66 9.38
N VAL A 467 22.12 -2.42 9.43
CA VAL A 467 23.27 -3.31 9.73
C VAL A 467 24.42 -2.98 8.78
N GLY A 468 25.24 -2.01 9.17
CA GLY A 468 26.43 -1.61 8.41
C GLY A 468 27.36 -0.65 9.15
N LEU A 469 27.41 -0.72 10.48
CA LEU A 469 28.33 0.09 11.27
C LEU A 469 28.67 -0.58 12.61
N MET A 470 29.24 -1.78 12.50
CA MET A 470 30.21 -2.31 13.46
C MET A 470 31.15 -3.23 12.68
N PHE A 471 32.11 -2.62 11.99
CA PHE A 471 33.46 -3.11 11.62
C PHE A 471 33.96 -2.23 10.47
N LEU A 472 34.31 -0.98 10.83
CA LEU A 472 35.50 -0.22 10.42
C LEU A 472 35.44 1.16 11.08
#